data_AF-A0A4Z2CB55-F1
#
_entry.id   AF-A0A4Z2CB55-F1
#
_cell.length_a   1.000
_cell.length_b   1.000
_cell.length_c   1.000
_cell.angle_alpha   90.00
_cell.angle_beta   90.00
_cell.angle_gamma   90.00
#
_symmetry.space_group_name_H-M   'P 1'
#
loop_
_entity.id
_entity.type
_entity.pdbx_description
1 polymer ?
#
loop_
_entity_poly.entity_id
_entity_poly.type
_entity_poly.pdbx_seq_one_letter_code
_entity_poly.pdbx_strand_id
1 'polypeptide(L)'
;MNYSVKHDKYPPKQDVVRAVSIQTGYLIQFQGPNNCILTYLAQTMKKIHKACLKYPEWKKGHNPGFKPWVYPDQSTLPRIPLSELSIQHAESLENIDESSLGDIQLEREDSD
;
A
#
# COMPACT_ATOMS: atom_id res chain seq x y z
N MET A 1 3.58 -6.33 -7.83
CA MET A 1 4.61 -5.27 -7.84
C MET A 1 3.94 -3.94 -8.11
N ASN A 2 4.41 -2.87 -7.49
CA ASN A 2 3.92 -1.52 -7.68
C ASN A 2 5.07 -0.50 -7.54
N TYR A 3 4.88 0.68 -8.12
CA TYR A 3 5.76 1.83 -8.03
C TYR A 3 4.92 3.10 -8.14
N SER A 4 5.49 4.23 -7.73
CA SER A 4 4.79 5.51 -7.73
C SER A 4 4.65 6.11 -9.14
N VAL A 5 3.45 6.59 -9.45
CA VAL A 5 3.12 7.35 -10.67
C VAL A 5 2.43 8.66 -10.29
N LYS A 6 2.53 9.66 -11.16
CA LYS A 6 1.79 10.91 -11.07
C LYS A 6 0.56 10.84 -11.96
N HIS A 7 -0.55 11.36 -11.46
CA HIS A 7 -1.81 11.53 -12.17
C HIS A 7 -2.31 12.94 -11.89
N ASP A 8 -2.71 13.70 -12.91
CA ASP A 8 -3.01 15.14 -12.80
C ASP A 8 -4.14 15.46 -11.82
N LYS A 9 -5.21 14.64 -11.81
CA LYS A 9 -6.32 14.73 -10.84
C LYS A 9 -5.91 14.52 -9.37
N TYR A 10 -4.70 14.03 -9.11
CA TYR A 10 -4.18 13.77 -7.77
C TYR A 10 -2.82 14.48 -7.62
N PRO A 11 -2.78 15.81 -7.42
CA PRO A 11 -1.55 16.57 -7.14
C PRO A 11 -1.13 16.47 -5.66
N PRO A 12 0.12 16.81 -5.30
CA PRO A 12 0.55 16.92 -3.90
C PRO A 12 -0.37 17.87 -3.12
N LYS A 13 -0.65 17.55 -1.86
CA LYS A 13 -1.45 18.39 -0.97
C LYS A 13 -0.54 19.02 0.08
N GLN A 14 -0.89 20.21 0.54
CA GLN A 14 -0.05 20.99 1.45
C GLN A 14 0.08 20.36 2.85
N ASP A 15 -0.92 19.61 3.27
CA ASP A 15 -1.05 19.02 4.61
C ASP A 15 -0.44 17.61 4.73
N VAL A 16 0.03 17.02 3.63
CA VAL A 16 0.56 15.65 3.63
C VAL A 16 1.76 15.49 2.69
N VAL A 17 2.77 14.75 3.15
CA VAL A 17 3.94 14.41 2.33
C VAL A 17 3.56 13.37 1.28
N ARG A 18 3.87 13.66 0.00
CA ARG A 18 3.78 12.69 -1.08
C ARG A 18 5.06 11.86 -1.15
N ALA A 19 5.04 10.68 -0.50
CA ALA A 19 6.15 9.73 -0.60
C ALA A 19 6.30 9.13 -2.01
N VAL A 20 7.50 8.61 -2.30
CA VAL A 20 7.83 7.89 -3.53
C VAL A 20 8.18 6.44 -3.21
N SER A 21 7.43 5.51 -3.79
CA SER A 21 7.79 4.09 -3.82
C SER A 21 8.50 3.79 -5.14
N ILE A 22 9.83 3.66 -5.10
CA ILE A 22 10.63 3.30 -6.28
C ILE A 22 10.20 1.93 -6.81
N GLN A 23 10.14 0.93 -5.93
CA GLN A 23 9.63 -0.40 -6.26
C GLN A 23 9.23 -1.11 -4.97
N THR A 24 7.98 -1.57 -4.90
CA THR A 24 7.48 -2.36 -3.77
C THR A 24 6.57 -3.48 -4.25
N GLY A 25 6.44 -4.52 -3.43
CA GLY A 25 5.58 -5.65 -3.74
C GLY A 25 5.93 -6.89 -2.94
N TYR A 26 5.07 -7.89 -3.09
CA TYR A 26 5.01 -9.05 -2.24
C TYR A 26 5.32 -10.30 -3.06
N LEU A 27 6.12 -11.20 -2.51
CA LEU A 27 6.28 -12.56 -3.02
C LEU A 27 5.57 -13.51 -2.06
N ILE A 28 4.60 -14.26 -2.57
CA ILE A 28 3.90 -15.31 -1.82
C ILE A 28 4.30 -16.65 -2.41
N GLN A 29 4.90 -17.51 -1.59
CA GLN A 29 5.32 -18.85 -1.97
C GLN A 29 4.44 -19.87 -1.26
N PHE A 30 3.81 -20.74 -2.03
CA PHE A 30 3.01 -21.84 -1.51
C PHE A 30 3.92 -22.88 -0.81
N GLN A 31 3.56 -23.30 0.40
CA GLN A 31 4.27 -24.33 1.17
C GLN A 31 3.36 -25.50 1.57
N GLY A 32 2.09 -25.46 1.18
CA GLY A 32 1.09 -26.47 1.50
C GLY A 32 -0.31 -25.87 1.70
N PRO A 33 -1.36 -26.69 1.88
CA PRO A 33 -2.75 -26.23 1.90
C PRO A 33 -3.05 -25.12 2.93
N ASN A 34 -2.32 -25.09 4.04
CA ASN A 34 -2.51 -24.14 5.14
C ASN A 34 -1.28 -23.28 5.41
N ASN A 35 -0.28 -23.30 4.52
CA ASN A 35 0.99 -22.64 4.80
C ASN A 35 1.58 -21.95 3.57
N CYS A 36 2.16 -20.78 3.79
CA CYS A 36 2.86 -20.02 2.76
C CYS A 36 3.96 -19.16 3.38
N ILE A 37 4.94 -18.80 2.57
CA ILE A 37 5.95 -17.81 2.93
C ILE A 37 5.61 -16.52 2.19
N LEU A 38 5.44 -15.44 2.94
CA LEU A 38 5.29 -14.09 2.41
C LEU A 38 6.62 -13.34 2.61
N THR A 39 7.22 -12.89 1.51
CA THR A 39 8.42 -12.04 1.53
C THR A 39 8.04 -10.61 1.17
N TYR A 40 8.36 -9.68 2.07
CA TYR A 40 8.19 -8.23 1.90
C TYR A 40 9.24 -7.51 2.72
N LEU A 41 9.70 -6.35 2.24
CA LEU A 41 10.74 -5.55 2.89
C LEU A 41 10.09 -4.52 3.84
N ALA A 42 9.45 -4.95 4.93
CA ALA A 42 9.01 -4.03 5.98
C ALA A 42 8.81 -4.67 7.36
N GLN A 43 8.78 -3.83 8.39
CA GLN A 43 8.57 -4.21 9.80
C GLN A 43 7.11 -4.63 10.12
N THR A 44 6.19 -4.58 9.15
CA THR A 44 4.74 -4.80 9.38
C THR A 44 4.28 -6.25 9.26
N MET A 45 5.19 -7.20 9.01
CA MET A 45 4.85 -8.61 8.71
C MET A 45 4.02 -9.28 9.81
N LYS A 46 4.31 -9.01 11.09
CA LYS A 46 3.53 -9.54 12.23
C LYS A 46 2.07 -9.09 12.20
N LYS A 47 1.82 -7.83 11.82
CA LYS A 47 0.45 -7.27 11.72
C LYS A 47 -0.30 -7.89 10.54
N ILE A 48 0.36 -8.05 9.39
CA ILE A 48 -0.21 -8.71 8.21
C ILE A 48 -0.63 -10.14 8.54
N HIS A 49 0.25 -10.92 9.18
CA HIS A 49 -0.07 -12.28 9.59
C HIS A 49 -1.34 -12.35 10.48
N LYS A 50 -1.43 -11.48 11.50
CA LYS A 50 -2.64 -11.39 12.35
C LYS A 50 -3.90 -11.04 11.55
N ALA A 51 -3.80 -10.18 10.53
CA ALA A 51 -4.92 -9.83 9.66
C ALA A 51 -5.36 -11.02 8.80
N CYS A 52 -4.42 -11.82 8.27
CA CYS A 52 -4.72 -13.01 7.47
C CYS A 52 -5.56 -14.03 8.26
N LEU A 53 -5.25 -14.25 9.54
CA LEU A 53 -6.01 -15.18 10.39
C LEU A 53 -7.47 -14.72 10.61
N LYS A 54 -7.70 -13.41 10.65
CA LYS A 54 -9.05 -12.82 10.87
C LYS A 54 -9.84 -12.63 9.58
N TYR A 55 -9.17 -12.62 8.43
CA TYR A 55 -9.77 -12.29 7.14
C TYR A 55 -10.96 -13.18 6.74
N PRO A 56 -10.95 -14.52 6.92
CA PRO A 56 -12.09 -15.36 6.53
C PRO A 56 -13.39 -14.97 7.24
N GLU A 57 -13.35 -14.78 8.56
CA GLU A 57 -14.52 -14.38 9.34
C GLU A 57 -15.00 -12.98 8.98
N TRP A 58 -14.06 -12.02 8.86
CA TRP A 58 -14.41 -10.67 8.42
C TRP A 58 -15.08 -10.69 7.04
N LYS A 59 -14.55 -11.46 6.09
CA LYS A 59 -15.04 -11.50 4.70
C LYS A 59 -16.45 -12.09 4.59
N LYS A 60 -16.87 -12.97 5.51
CA LYS A 60 -18.25 -13.50 5.57
C LYS A 60 -19.30 -12.38 5.70
N GLY A 61 -19.01 -11.33 6.46
CA GLY A 61 -19.89 -10.18 6.64
C GLY A 61 -19.73 -9.06 5.59
N HIS A 62 -18.77 -9.16 4.68
CA HIS A 62 -18.38 -8.07 3.78
C HIS A 62 -18.36 -8.52 2.31
N ASN A 63 -19.54 -8.88 1.80
CA ASN A 63 -19.78 -9.36 0.44
C ASN A 63 -18.77 -10.45 0.03
N PRO A 64 -18.94 -11.69 0.51
CA PRO A 64 -17.95 -12.76 0.35
C PRO A 64 -17.59 -13.06 -1.11
N GLY A 65 -18.56 -12.91 -2.01
CA GLY A 65 -18.39 -13.13 -3.45
C GLY A 65 -17.70 -11.99 -4.20
N PHE A 66 -17.58 -10.80 -3.59
CA PHE A 66 -16.93 -9.66 -4.22
C PHE A 66 -15.41 -9.74 -4.05
N LYS A 67 -14.74 -10.20 -5.10
CA LYS A 67 -13.29 -10.41 -5.22
C LYS A 67 -12.84 -10.01 -6.63
N PRO A 68 -12.85 -8.71 -6.99
CA PRO A 68 -12.52 -8.25 -8.34
C PRO A 68 -11.09 -8.59 -8.79
N TRP A 69 -10.17 -8.84 -7.85
CA TRP A 69 -8.82 -9.33 -8.14
C TRP A 69 -8.75 -10.82 -8.54
N VAL A 70 -9.81 -11.59 -8.28
CA VAL A 70 -9.98 -12.99 -8.76
C VAL A 70 -10.91 -13.02 -9.97
N TYR A 71 -11.97 -12.21 -9.95
CA TYR A 71 -13.00 -12.13 -10.98
C TYR A 71 -13.07 -10.69 -11.55
N PRO A 72 -12.27 -10.37 -12.59
CA PRO A 72 -12.12 -9.00 -13.10
C PRO A 72 -13.42 -8.31 -13.51
N ASP A 73 -14.41 -9.07 -13.97
CA ASP A 73 -15.71 -8.55 -14.42
C ASP A 73 -16.51 -7.88 -13.29
N GLN A 74 -16.17 -8.15 -12.03
CA GLN A 74 -16.76 -7.48 -10.87
C GLN A 74 -16.22 -6.06 -10.67
N SER A 75 -15.17 -5.66 -11.40
CA SER A 75 -14.55 -4.34 -11.25
C SER A 75 -15.47 -3.23 -11.77
N THR A 76 -15.71 -2.22 -10.93
CA THR A 76 -16.45 -1.00 -11.28
C THR A 76 -15.52 0.18 -11.56
N LEU A 77 -14.20 -0.04 -11.57
CA LEU A 77 -13.20 1.02 -11.71
C LEU A 77 -13.13 1.52 -13.17
N PRO A 78 -12.91 2.84 -13.39
CA PRO A 78 -12.71 3.38 -14.71
C PRO A 78 -11.38 2.91 -15.30
N ARG A 79 -11.32 2.81 -16.64
CA ARG A 79 -10.07 2.59 -17.35
C ARG A 79 -9.29 3.90 -17.45
N ILE A 80 -7.98 3.84 -17.26
CA ILE A 80 -7.08 4.99 -17.37
C ILE A 80 -6.05 4.67 -18.46
N PRO A 81 -5.88 5.52 -19.49
CA PRO A 81 -4.84 5.34 -20.48
C PRO A 81 -3.47 5.67 -19.89
N LEU A 82 -2.43 4.93 -20.32
CA LEU A 82 -1.07 5.11 -19.79
C LEU A 82 -0.49 6.49 -20.07
N SER A 83 -0.96 7.18 -21.12
CA SER A 83 -0.55 8.55 -21.46
C SER A 83 -1.01 9.59 -20.44
N GLU A 84 -2.02 9.30 -19.61
CA GLU A 84 -2.45 10.16 -18.50
C GLU A 84 -1.58 10.00 -17.25
N LEU A 85 -0.60 9.08 -17.28
CA LEU A 85 0.31 8.81 -16.18
C LEU A 85 1.71 9.28 -16.53
N SER A 86 2.41 9.85 -15.54
CA SER A 86 3.84 10.17 -15.65
C SER A 86 4.63 9.55 -14.50
N ILE A 87 5.93 9.35 -14.72
CA ILE A 87 6.81 8.73 -13.73
C ILE A 87 7.03 9.67 -12.55
N GLN A 88 6.94 9.12 -11.34
CA GLN A 88 7.29 9.86 -10.13
C GLN A 88 8.77 9.61 -9.76
N HIS A 89 9.64 10.55 -10.09
CA HIS A 89 11.07 10.48 -9.75
C HIS A 89 11.31 10.81 -8.27
N ALA A 90 12.12 9.99 -7.59
CA ALA A 90 12.48 10.20 -6.18
C ALA A 90 13.23 11.52 -5.95
N GLU A 91 14.10 11.89 -6.90
CA GLU A 91 14.90 13.13 -6.90
C GLU A 91 14.04 14.41 -6.93
N SER A 92 12.78 14.32 -7.38
CA SER A 92 11.87 15.48 -7.36
C SER A 92 11.36 15.86 -5.96
N LEU A 93 11.74 15.10 -4.92
CA LEU A 93 11.38 15.37 -3.51
C LEU A 93 12.33 16.37 -2.80
N GLU A 94 13.40 16.83 -3.45
CA GLU A 94 14.43 17.69 -2.83
C GLU A 94 13.95 19.11 -2.45
N ASN A 95 12.73 19.50 -2.82
CA ASN A 95 12.18 20.83 -2.56
C ASN A 95 11.07 20.85 -1.49
N ILE A 96 11.00 19.85 -0.61
CA ILE A 96 10.04 19.85 0.49
C ILE A 96 10.58 20.76 1.61
N ASP A 97 9.94 21.91 1.78
CA ASP A 97 10.23 22.84 2.88
C ASP A 97 9.70 22.27 4.20
N GLU A 98 10.58 21.65 4.98
CA GLU A 98 10.28 21.06 6.28
C GLU A 98 10.22 22.10 7.42
N SER A 99 10.44 23.39 7.13
CA SER A 99 10.53 24.45 8.15
C SER A 99 9.26 24.67 8.98
N SER A 100 8.13 24.09 8.55
CA SER A 100 6.82 24.21 9.21
C SER A 100 6.40 22.98 10.03
N LEU A 101 7.21 21.92 10.06
CA LEU A 101 6.91 20.72 10.86
C LEU A 101 7.52 20.86 12.26
N GLY A 102 6.67 21.06 13.26
CA GLY A 102 7.10 21.01 14.67
C GLY A 102 7.56 19.60 15.05
N ASP A 103 8.56 19.51 15.93
CA ASP A 103 9.14 18.25 16.40
C ASP A 103 8.05 17.31 16.95
N ILE A 104 7.83 16.18 16.27
CA ILE A 104 6.97 15.10 16.78
C ILE A 104 7.82 14.26 17.73
N GLN A 105 7.62 14.45 19.03
CA GLN A 105 8.18 13.62 20.09
C GLN A 105 7.63 12.19 19.93
N LEU A 106 8.43 11.28 19.35
CA LEU A 106 8.10 9.85 19.29
C LEU A 106 8.23 9.26 20.69
N GLU A 107 7.13 9.23 21.44
CA GLU A 107 7.07 8.43 22.66
C GLU A 107 7.18 6.95 22.30
N ARG A 108 8.27 6.36 22.81
CA ARG A 108 8.66 4.98 22.64
C ARG A 108 7.85 4.15 23.64
N GLU A 109 6.68 3.66 23.23
CA GLU A 109 5.96 2.65 24.00
C GLU A 109 6.66 1.29 23.82
N ASP A 110 7.72 1.06 24.62
CA ASP A 110 8.07 -0.29 25.06
C ASP A 110 7.04 -0.69 26.12
N SER A 111 6.35 -1.81 25.90
CA SER A 111 5.59 -2.51 26.94
C SER A 111 5.64 -4.00 26.67
N ASP A 112 6.14 -4.71 27.67
CA ASP A 112 6.30 -6.18 27.79
C ASP A 112 5.02 -6.98 27.46
#